data_AF-A0A522RLD9-F1
#
_entry.id   AF-A0A522RLD9-F1
#
_cell.length_a   1.000
_cell.length_b   1.000
_cell.length_c   1.000
_cell.angle_alpha   90.00
_cell.angle_beta   90.00
_cell.angle_gamma   90.00
#
_symmetry.space_group_name_H-M   'P 1'
#
loop_
_entity.id
_entity.type
_entity.pdbx_description
1 polymer ?
#
loop_
_entity_poly.entity_id
_entity_poly.type
_entity_poly.pdbx_seq_one_letter_code
_entity_poly.pdbx_strand_id
1 'polypeptide(L)' 'RCTKAVGVLKATHGLPPADPAREQQQIARLRQLAHDSHLDPDFAEKFLNFVVKEVIRHHEHIAAENGGSTNT' A
#
# COMPACT_ATOMS: atom_id res chain seq x y z
N ARG A 1 0.93 -6.45 9.78
CA ARG A 1 2.06 -7.42 9.71
C ARG A 1 2.54 -7.59 8.27
N CYS A 2 1.68 -7.98 7.32
CA CYS A 2 2.09 -8.22 5.93
C CYS A 2 2.61 -6.97 5.20
N THR A 3 1.92 -5.83 5.31
CA THR A 3 2.33 -4.58 4.65
C THR A 3 3.70 -4.10 5.12
N LYS A 4 3.97 -4.11 6.44
CA LYS A 4 5.31 -3.80 6.98
C LYS A 4 6.41 -4.72 6.42
N ALA A 5 6.15 -6.02 6.32
CA ALA A 5 7.11 -6.97 5.74
C ALA A 5 7.39 -6.69 4.25
N VAL A 6 6.36 -6.32 3.49
CA VAL A 6 6.52 -5.86 2.10
C VAL A 6 7.32 -4.56 2.05
N GLY A 7 7.10 -3.62 2.98
CA GLY A 7 7.89 -2.39 3.09
C GLY A 7 9.38 -2.66 3.28
N VAL A 8 9.74 -3.59 4.18
CA VAL A 8 11.13 -4.02 4.36
C VAL A 8 11.68 -4.62 3.07
N LEU A 9 10.95 -5.55 2.45
CA LEU A 9 11.37 -6.18 1.18
C LEU A 9 11.59 -5.14 0.08
N LYS A 10 10.67 -4.18 -0.06
CA LYS A 10 10.77 -3.09 -1.05
C LYS A 10 12.01 -2.24 -0.80
N ALA A 11 12.23 -1.82 0.44
CA ALA A 11 13.40 -1.04 0.81
C ALA A 11 14.72 -1.77 0.56
N THR A 12 14.81 -3.06 0.93
CA THR A 12 16.00 -3.90 0.68
C THR A 12 16.34 -4.02 -0.81
N HIS A 13 15.34 -4.02 -1.69
CA HIS A 13 15.52 -4.17 -3.14
C HIS A 13 15.44 -2.85 -3.91
N GLY A 14 15.39 -1.69 -3.24
CA GLY A 14 15.29 -0.38 -3.88
C GLY A 14 13.98 -0.16 -4.66
N LEU A 15 12.91 -0.87 -4.32
CA LEU A 15 11.60 -0.73 -4.95
C LEU A 15 10.82 0.45 -4.35
N PRO A 16 9.97 1.14 -5.14
CA PRO A 16 9.21 2.27 -4.67
C PRO A 16 8.17 1.89 -3.58
N PRO A 17 7.94 2.77 -2.59
CA PRO A 17 6.90 2.59 -1.57
C PRO A 17 5.51 2.34 -2.14
N ALA A 18 5.12 3.15 -3.14
CA ALA A 18 3.85 3.09 -3.87
C ALA A 18 3.94 2.16 -5.10
N ASP A 19 2.79 1.64 -5.53
CA ASP A 19 2.64 0.86 -6.76
C ASP A 19 1.27 1.17 -7.40
N PRO A 20 1.20 2.21 -8.25
CA PRO A 20 -0.08 2.68 -8.79
C PRO A 20 -0.86 1.63 -9.57
N ALA A 21 -0.15 0.75 -10.31
CA ALA A 21 -0.80 -0.32 -11.06
C ALA A 21 -1.43 -1.35 -10.11
N ARG A 22 -0.73 -1.69 -9.02
CA ARG A 22 -1.28 -2.58 -7.99
C ARG A 22 -2.48 -1.96 -7.27
N GLU A 23 -2.41 -0.67 -6.95
CA GLU A 23 -3.47 0.07 -6.26
C GLU A 23 -4.74 0.14 -7.11
N GLN A 24 -4.63 0.42 -8.42
CA GLN A 24 -5.76 0.40 -9.36
C GLN A 24 -6.45 -0.96 -9.40
N GLN A 25 -5.68 -2.06 -9.43
CA GLN A 25 -6.25 -3.41 -9.39
C GLN A 25 -6.98 -3.70 -8.07
N GLN A 26 -6.45 -3.22 -6.94
CA GLN A 26 -7.09 -3.39 -5.63
C GLN A 26 -8.40 -2.61 -5.54
N ILE A 27 -8.44 -1.39 -6.06
CA ILE A 27 -9.66 -0.57 -6.15
C ILE A 27 -10.71 -1.27 -6.99
N ALA A 28 -10.37 -1.67 -8.22
CA ALA A 28 -11.32 -2.35 -9.11
C ALA A 28 -11.91 -3.61 -8.46
N ARG A 29 -11.06 -4.44 -7.84
CA ARG A 29 -11.50 -5.65 -7.14
C ARG A 29 -12.39 -5.33 -5.94
N LEU A 30 -12.03 -4.36 -5.11
CA LEU A 30 -12.78 -4.05 -3.90
C LEU A 30 -14.14 -3.40 -4.23
N ARG A 31 -14.20 -2.55 -5.26
CA ARG A 31 -15.47 -2.01 -5.77
C ARG A 31 -16.42 -3.12 -6.21
N GLN A 32 -15.92 -4.12 -6.94
CA GLN A 32 -16.72 -5.28 -7.35
C GLN A 32 -17.24 -6.06 -6.14
N LEU A 33 -16.37 -6.37 -5.17
CA LEU A 33 -16.77 -7.08 -3.95
C LEU A 33 -17.80 -6.29 -3.12
N ALA A 34 -17.67 -4.96 -3.06
CA ALA A 34 -18.62 -4.09 -2.37
C ALA A 34 -20.00 -4.16 -3.05
N HIS A 35 -20.04 -4.01 -4.38
CA HIS A 35 -21.26 -4.15 -5.16
C HIS A 35 -21.94 -5.50 -4.91
N ASP A 36 -21.20 -6.60 -5.02
CA ASP A 36 -21.74 -7.96 -4.85
C ASP A 36 -22.24 -8.23 -3.41
N SER A 37 -21.70 -7.50 -2.43
CA SER A 37 -22.07 -7.60 -1.02
C SER A 37 -23.10 -6.57 -0.58
N HIS A 38 -23.68 -5.78 -1.51
CA HIS A 38 -24.62 -4.69 -1.22
C HIS A 38 -24.04 -3.59 -0.30
N LEU A 39 -22.72 -3.36 -0.38
CA LEU A 39 -22.02 -2.24 0.23
C LEU A 39 -21.77 -1.15 -0.83
N ASP A 40 -21.77 0.12 -0.42
CA ASP A 40 -21.43 1.25 -1.30
C ASP A 40 -19.99 1.11 -1.85
N PRO A 41 -19.81 0.95 -3.18
CA PRO A 41 -18.49 0.84 -3.79
C PRO A 41 -17.62 2.09 -3.63
N ASP A 42 -18.21 3.27 -3.58
CA ASP A 42 -17.47 4.53 -3.42
C ASP A 42 -16.96 4.68 -1.99
N PHE A 43 -17.74 4.23 -1.01
CA PHE A 43 -17.27 4.12 0.37
C PHE A 43 -16.12 3.12 0.49
N ALA A 44 -16.23 1.93 -0.12
CA ALA A 44 -15.19 0.91 -0.09
C ALA A 44 -13.87 1.41 -0.70
N GLU A 45 -13.95 2.11 -1.83
CA GLU A 45 -12.79 2.75 -2.46
C GLU A 45 -12.16 3.82 -1.55
N LYS A 46 -12.96 4.74 -0.99
CA LYS A 46 -12.46 5.77 -0.07
C LYS A 46 -11.75 5.16 1.13
N PHE A 47 -12.31 4.09 1.70
CA PHE A 47 -11.69 3.36 2.80
C PHE A 47 -10.37 2.72 2.38
N LEU A 48 -10.32 2.07 1.21
CA LEU A 48 -9.07 1.51 0.68
C LEU A 48 -8.00 2.58 0.46
N ASN A 49 -8.36 3.71 -0.15
CA ASN A 49 -7.44 4.83 -0.38
C ASN A 49 -6.85 5.35 0.94
N PHE A 50 -7.67 5.44 1.99
CA PHE A 50 -7.19 5.78 3.34
C PHE A 50 -6.17 4.78 3.87
N VAL A 51 -6.45 3.47 3.78
CA VAL A 51 -5.53 2.42 4.24
C VAL A 51 -4.24 2.39 3.43
N VAL A 52 -4.33 2.51 2.10
CA VAL A 52 -3.17 2.50 1.19
C VAL A 52 -2.24 3.68 1.48
N LYS A 53 -2.79 4.89 1.70
CA LYS A 53 -1.98 6.06 2.07
C LYS A 53 -1.14 5.81 3.32
N GLU A 54 -1.73 5.17 4.33
CA GLU A 54 -1.03 4.84 5.57
C GLU A 54 0.01 3.73 5.38
N VAL A 55 -0.22 2.78 4.46
CA VAL A 55 0.78 1.77 4.08
C VAL A 55 1.96 2.40 3.37
N ILE A 56 1.72 3.31 2.42
CA ILE A 56 2.79 4.02 1.70
C ILE A 56 3.65 4.83 2.68
N ARG A 57 3.02 5.57 3.61
CA ARG A 57 3.74 6.31 4.66
C ARG A 57 4.65 5.42 5.50
N HIS A 58 4.21 4.22 5.85
CA HIS A 58 5.05 3.25 6.55
C HIS A 58 6.22 2.75 5.69
N HIS A 59 6.00 2.51 4.40
CA HIS A 59 7.06 2.10 3.49
C HIS A 59 8.11 3.19 3.29
N GLU A 60 7.69 4.46 3.19
CA GLU A 60 8.60 5.62 3.13
C GLU A 60 9.49 5.69 4.37
N HIS A 61 8.91 5.49 5.56
CA HIS A 61 9.69 5.44 6.81
C HIS A 61 10.73 4.31 6.81
N ILE A 62 10.33 3.10 6.42
CA ILE A 62 11.24 1.94 6.35
C ILE A 62 12.35 2.16 5.30
N ALA A 63 12.02 2.80 4.18
CA ALA A 63 13.02 3.14 3.16
C ALA A 63 14.03 4.18 3.69
N ALA A 64 13.57 5.19 4.43
CA ALA A 64 14.44 6.17 5.07
C ALA A 64 15.38 5.53 6.11
N GLU A 65 14.87 4.61 6.93
CA GLU A 65 15.69 3.86 7.91
C GLU A 65 16.73 2.95 7.24
N ASN A 66 16.37 2.29 6.12
CA ASN A 66 17.31 1.47 5.37
C ASN A 66 18.40 2.30 4.67
N GLY A 67 18.04 3.43 4.04
CA GLY A 67 19.00 4.31 3.38
C GLY A 67 20.04 4.90 4.34
N GLY A 68 19.67 5.12 5.61
CA GLY A 68 20.59 5.53 6.67
C GLY A 68 21.58 4.45 7.12
N SER A 69 21.26 3.17 6.88
CA SER A 69 22.09 2.03 7.30
C SER A 69 23.17 1.63 6.29
N THR A 70 23.09 2.11 5.05
CA THR A 70 24.07 1.84 3.97
C THR A 70 25.30 2.76 3.96
N ASN A 71 25.45 3.66 4.93
CA ASN A 71 26.50 4.70 4.91
C ASN A 71 27.47 4.65 6.11
N THR A 72 27.81 3.47 6.61
CA THR A 72 28.84 3.24 7.65
C THR A 72 29.62 1.98 7.33
#